data_AF-A0A5S3S9X0-F1
#
_entry.id   AF-A0A5S3S9X0-F1
#
_cell.length_a   1.000
_cell.length_b   1.000
_cell.length_c   1.000
_cell.angle_alpha   90.00
_cell.angle_beta   90.00
_cell.angle_gamma   90.00
#
_symmetry.space_group_name_H-M   'P 1'
#
loop_
_entity.id
_entity.type
_entity.pdbx_description
1 polymer ?
#
loop_
_entity_poly.entity_id
_entity_poly.type
_entity_poly.pdbx_seq_one_letter_code
_entity_poly.pdbx_strand_id
1 'polypeptide(L)'
;QAGNDMWRSGINLQSHTQKYTLFCGYLKDCKVCPLQQQCMRKPPIKTGRQVQFINNESRKKLSYVDKMKVKIDSPIGRRQYSKRLGCIEPVFGNITVNKGINKLTLRGPANVNAQWQLY
;
A
#
# COMPACT_ATOMS: atom_id res chain seq x y z
N GLN A 1 -13.28 7.72 10.26
CA GLN A 1 -14.51 8.17 9.56
C GLN A 1 -14.25 9.58 9.02
N ALA A 2 -15.23 10.33 8.49
CA ALA A 2 -15.06 11.72 8.07
C ALA A 2 -14.62 12.62 9.26
N GLY A 3 -13.38 12.50 9.71
CA GLY A 3 -12.84 13.08 10.95
C GLY A 3 -13.27 12.39 12.25
N ASN A 4 -14.46 11.78 12.32
CA ASN A 4 -15.02 11.32 13.59
C ASN A 4 -14.44 10.00 14.12
N ASP A 5 -14.45 9.88 15.44
CA ASP A 5 -14.02 8.71 16.19
C ASP A 5 -14.93 7.50 15.97
N MET A 6 -14.33 6.32 16.08
CA MET A 6 -15.01 5.03 16.00
C MET A 6 -14.70 4.24 17.26
N TRP A 7 -15.69 3.54 17.79
CA TRP A 7 -15.51 2.71 18.97
C TRP A 7 -15.16 1.27 18.57
N ARG A 8 -14.35 0.62 19.39
CA ARG A 8 -13.91 -0.76 19.14
C ARG A 8 -15.00 -1.73 19.55
N SER A 9 -15.65 -2.35 18.57
CA SER A 9 -16.80 -3.24 18.78
C SER A 9 -16.43 -4.70 19.01
N GLY A 10 -15.21 -5.10 18.63
CA GLY A 10 -14.74 -6.47 18.83
C GLY A 10 -13.23 -6.59 18.64
N ILE A 11 -12.61 -7.46 19.43
CA ILE A 11 -11.17 -7.72 19.42
C ILE A 11 -10.97 -9.22 19.12
N ASN A 12 -10.00 -9.53 18.27
CA ASN A 12 -9.62 -10.91 17.94
C ASN A 12 -10.76 -11.75 17.35
N LEU A 13 -11.60 -11.18 16.49
CA LEU A 13 -12.51 -12.00 15.70
C LEU A 13 -11.64 -12.93 14.84
N GLN A 14 -11.75 -14.24 15.05
CA GLN A 14 -11.01 -15.22 14.30
C GLN A 14 -11.85 -15.60 13.08
N SER A 15 -11.33 -15.30 11.89
CA SER A 15 -11.86 -15.88 10.66
C SER A 15 -10.72 -16.66 10.01
N HIS A 16 -10.93 -17.97 9.92
CA HIS A 16 -9.95 -18.94 9.41
C HIS A 16 -8.60 -18.87 10.18
N THR A 17 -7.61 -18.16 9.64
CA THR A 17 -6.23 -18.06 10.19
C THR A 17 -5.85 -16.63 10.59
N GLN A 18 -6.76 -15.65 10.43
CA GLN A 18 -6.47 -14.24 10.70
C GLN A 18 -7.33 -13.70 11.83
N LYS A 19 -6.69 -12.90 12.70
CA LYS A 19 -7.33 -12.17 13.78
C LYS A 19 -7.71 -10.78 13.28
N TYR A 20 -8.91 -10.35 13.58
CA TYR A 20 -9.43 -9.04 13.16
C TYR A 20 -9.79 -8.19 14.39
N THR A 21 -9.59 -6.89 14.26
CA THR A 21 -10.15 -5.89 15.18
C THR A 21 -11.22 -5.10 14.44
N LEU A 22 -12.41 -5.02 15.03
CA LEU A 22 -13.56 -4.33 14.45
C LEU A 22 -13.76 -2.98 15.12
N PHE A 23 -13.97 -1.96 14.30
CA PHE A 23 -14.39 -0.65 14.74
C PHE A 23 -15.74 -0.31 14.12
N CYS A 24 -16.61 0.24 14.95
CA CYS A 24 -17.94 0.69 14.57
C CYS A 24 -18.02 2.21 14.76
N GLY A 25 -18.51 2.91 13.75
CA GLY A 25 -18.85 4.32 13.85
C GLY A 25 -20.11 4.49 14.69
N TYR A 26 -20.21 5.62 15.39
CA TYR A 26 -21.43 5.96 16.11
C TYR A 26 -22.57 6.25 15.14
N LEU A 27 -23.77 5.77 15.47
CA LEU A 27 -24.93 5.90 14.60
C LEU A 27 -25.30 7.37 14.34
N LYS A 28 -25.24 8.20 15.38
CA LYS A 28 -25.47 9.65 15.30
C LYS A 28 -24.59 10.32 14.24
N ASP A 29 -23.31 9.99 14.23
CA ASP A 29 -22.32 10.60 13.34
C ASP A 29 -22.47 10.08 11.91
N CYS A 30 -22.88 8.82 11.74
CA CYS A 30 -23.12 8.24 10.42
C CYS A 30 -24.38 8.80 9.76
N LYS A 31 -25.41 9.15 10.54
CA LYS A 31 -26.70 9.65 10.04
C LYS A 31 -26.61 11.07 9.47
N VAL A 32 -25.77 11.92 10.06
CA VAL A 32 -25.59 13.31 9.63
C VAL A 32 -24.38 13.50 8.70
N CYS A 33 -23.71 12.41 8.31
CA CYS A 33 -22.49 12.47 7.52
C CYS A 33 -22.79 12.83 6.06
N PRO A 34 -22.21 13.91 5.49
CA PRO A 34 -22.43 14.27 4.09
C PRO A 34 -21.85 13.22 3.12
N LEU A 35 -20.85 12.45 3.56
CA LEU A 35 -20.21 11.39 2.78
C LEU A 35 -20.88 10.02 2.94
N GLN A 36 -22.07 9.95 3.53
CA GLN A 36 -22.76 8.70 3.84
C GLN A 36 -22.93 7.80 2.60
N GLN A 37 -23.37 8.36 1.46
CA GLN A 37 -23.63 7.61 0.23
C GLN A 37 -22.35 7.04 -0.41
N GLN A 38 -21.21 7.72 -0.22
CA GLN A 38 -19.90 7.21 -0.66
C GLN A 38 -19.34 6.15 0.29
N CYS A 39 -19.70 6.25 1.57
CA CYS A 39 -19.18 5.45 2.66
C CYS A 39 -19.94 4.12 2.84
N MET A 40 -21.26 4.11 2.68
CA MET A 40 -22.14 2.97 2.94
C MET A 40 -23.15 2.82 1.80
N ARG A 41 -23.34 1.58 1.33
CA ARG A 41 -24.34 1.27 0.27
C ARG A 41 -25.79 1.46 0.73
N LYS A 42 -26.06 1.33 2.03
CA LYS A 42 -27.39 1.47 2.62
C LYS A 42 -27.33 2.47 3.79
N PRO A 43 -28.42 3.20 4.06
CA PRO A 43 -28.45 4.10 5.20
C PRO A 43 -28.26 3.34 6.54
N PRO A 44 -27.58 3.95 7.52
CA PRO A 44 -27.31 3.31 8.80
C PRO A 44 -28.60 3.23 9.64
N ILE A 45 -29.10 2.02 9.85
CA ILE A 45 -30.37 1.76 10.57
C ILE A 45 -30.09 1.50 12.06
N LYS A 46 -29.42 0.37 12.35
CA LYS A 46 -29.12 -0.09 13.72
C LYS A 46 -27.65 0.11 14.09
N THR A 47 -26.75 -0.01 13.13
CA THR A 47 -25.30 0.12 13.32
C THR A 47 -24.74 1.13 12.33
N GLY A 48 -23.71 1.87 12.78
CA GLY A 48 -22.94 2.76 11.91
C GLY A 48 -21.96 2.00 11.01
N ARG A 49 -21.04 2.74 10.37
CA ARG A 49 -19.99 2.16 9.51
C ARG A 49 -19.16 1.15 10.30
N GLN A 50 -18.98 -0.05 9.76
CA GLN A 50 -18.08 -1.05 10.33
C GLN A 50 -16.82 -1.15 9.48
N VAL A 51 -15.65 -1.16 10.11
CA VAL A 51 -14.37 -1.38 9.45
C VAL A 51 -13.59 -2.46 10.20
N GLN A 52 -12.92 -3.31 9.43
CA GLN A 52 -12.15 -4.44 9.94
C GLN A 52 -10.68 -4.21 9.64
N PHE A 53 -9.85 -4.30 10.68
CA PHE A 53 -8.41 -4.29 10.53
C PHE A 53 -7.86 -5.67 10.85
N ILE A 54 -7.14 -6.23 9.88
CA ILE A 54 -6.42 -7.50 10.06
C ILE A 54 -5.27 -7.25 11.03
N ASN A 55 -5.31 -7.93 12.16
CA ASN A 55 -4.24 -7.98 13.14
C ASN A 55 -3.28 -9.11 12.76
N ASN A 56 -2.53 -8.90 11.68
CA ASN A 56 -1.53 -9.87 11.23
C ASN A 56 -0.19 -9.59 11.93
N GLU A 57 0.33 -10.56 12.68
CA GLU A 57 1.65 -10.44 13.30
C GLU A 57 2.76 -10.27 12.25
N SER A 58 2.56 -10.73 11.01
CA SER A 58 3.51 -10.51 9.93
C SER A 58 3.66 -9.04 9.54
N ARG A 59 2.66 -8.17 9.79
CA ARG A 59 2.79 -6.72 9.61
C ARG A 59 3.68 -6.04 10.66
N LYS A 60 3.97 -6.70 11.78
CA LYS A 60 4.95 -6.20 12.76
C LYS A 60 6.38 -6.38 12.26
N LYS A 61 6.62 -7.29 11.31
CA LYS A 61 7.92 -7.44 10.66
C LYS A 61 7.98 -6.45 9.49
N LEU A 62 8.90 -5.48 9.55
CA LEU A 62 9.14 -4.59 8.42
C LEU A 62 9.46 -5.41 7.17
N SER A 63 8.71 -5.17 6.09
CA SER A 63 9.04 -5.72 4.78
C SER A 63 10.42 -5.23 4.35
N TYR A 64 11.10 -6.00 3.49
CA TYR A 64 12.33 -5.53 2.85
C TYR A 64 12.12 -4.21 2.11
N VAL A 65 10.92 -3.99 1.56
CA VAL A 65 10.53 -2.72 0.95
C VAL A 65 10.53 -1.58 1.97
N ASP A 66 9.97 -1.81 3.16
CA ASP A 66 9.91 -0.78 4.21
C ASP A 66 11.30 -0.46 4.75
N LYS A 67 12.16 -1.49 4.91
CA LYS A 67 13.57 -1.30 5.27
C LYS A 67 14.32 -0.48 4.22
N MET A 68 14.07 -0.74 2.94
CA MET A 68 14.67 0.01 1.83
C MET A 68 14.20 1.46 1.81
N LYS A 69 12.91 1.73 2.04
CA LYS A 69 12.39 3.10 2.16
C LYS A 69 13.12 3.88 3.25
N VAL A 70 13.18 3.32 4.47
CA VAL A 70 13.89 3.96 5.59
C VAL A 70 15.35 4.25 5.23
N LYS A 71 16.03 3.32 4.55
CA LYS A 71 17.42 3.51 4.13
C LYS A 71 17.57 4.66 3.11
N ILE A 72 16.69 4.72 2.11
CA ILE A 72 16.71 5.75 1.07
C ILE A 72 16.32 7.12 1.62
N ASP A 73 15.33 7.18 2.50
CA ASP A 73 14.80 8.44 3.06
C ASP A 73 15.73 9.08 4.09
N SER A 74 16.73 8.34 4.59
CA SER A 74 17.77 8.91 5.44
C SER A 74 18.56 10.02 4.70
N PRO A 75 19.07 11.07 5.36
CA PRO A 75 19.80 12.16 4.70
C PRO A 75 21.01 11.67 3.88
N ILE A 76 21.74 10.70 4.42
CA ILE A 76 22.89 10.07 3.76
C ILE A 76 22.41 9.23 2.57
N GLY A 77 21.37 8.42 2.77
CA GLY A 77 20.77 7.60 1.72
C GLY A 77 20.27 8.41 0.54
N ARG A 78 19.56 9.52 0.81
CA ARG A 78 19.05 10.43 -0.21
C ARG A 78 20.19 11.03 -1.03
N ARG A 79 21.26 11.52 -0.38
CA ARG A 79 22.44 12.06 -1.08
C ARG A 79 23.11 11.01 -1.96
N GLN A 80 23.30 9.79 -1.46
CA GLN A 80 23.93 8.71 -2.22
C GLN A 80 23.04 8.25 -3.38
N TYR A 81 21.73 8.13 -3.15
CA TYR A 81 20.77 7.70 -4.16
C TYR A 81 20.64 8.73 -5.27
N SER A 82 20.56 10.04 -4.95
CA SER A 82 20.55 11.11 -5.95
C SER A 82 21.81 11.12 -6.82
N LYS A 83 23.00 10.90 -6.23
CA LYS A 83 24.25 10.79 -7.02
C LYS A 83 24.19 9.61 -7.99
N ARG A 84 23.72 8.44 -7.53
CA ARG A 84 23.58 7.25 -8.38
C ARG A 84 22.58 7.51 -9.51
N LEU A 85 21.46 8.16 -9.22
CA LEU A 85 20.43 8.45 -10.21
C LEU A 85 21.01 9.13 -11.46
N GLY A 86 21.87 10.14 -11.28
CA GLY A 86 22.53 10.83 -12.39
C GLY A 86 23.52 9.96 -13.17
N CYS A 87 24.22 9.03 -12.51
CA CYS A 87 25.13 8.11 -13.19
C CYS A 87 24.40 7.03 -14.01
N ILE A 88 23.20 6.62 -13.59
CA ILE A 88 22.46 5.52 -14.24
C ILE A 88 21.55 6.05 -15.36
N GLU A 89 21.19 7.33 -15.34
CA GLU A 89 20.38 7.99 -16.38
C GLU A 89 20.87 7.72 -17.81
N PRO A 90 22.15 7.87 -18.17
CA PRO A 90 22.61 7.59 -19.54
C PRO A 90 22.45 6.11 -19.95
N VAL A 91 22.51 5.18 -18.98
CA VAL A 91 22.26 3.76 -19.22
C VAL A 91 20.78 3.53 -19.54
N PHE A 92 19.87 4.12 -18.75
CA PHE A 92 18.44 4.04 -19.01
C PHE A 92 18.01 4.80 -20.27
N GLY A 93 18.63 5.95 -20.56
CA GLY A 93 18.45 6.69 -21.80
C GLY A 93 18.85 5.85 -23.01
N ASN A 94 20.00 5.19 -22.98
CA ASN A 94 20.40 4.26 -24.04
C ASN A 94 19.40 3.09 -24.21
N ILE A 95 18.92 2.50 -23.12
CA ILE A 95 17.96 1.38 -23.16
C ILE A 95 16.60 1.81 -23.72
N THR A 96 16.10 2.98 -23.33
CA THR A 96 14.77 3.47 -23.71
C THR A 96 14.76 4.12 -25.09
N VAL A 97 15.76 4.95 -25.39
CA VAL A 97 15.85 5.74 -26.63
C VAL A 97 16.53 4.96 -27.74
N ASN A 98 17.72 4.39 -27.49
CA ASN A 98 18.48 3.71 -28.55
C ASN A 98 18.06 2.24 -28.72
N LYS A 99 17.79 1.52 -27.61
CA LYS A 99 17.34 0.10 -27.67
C LYS A 99 15.81 -0.07 -27.68
N GLY A 100 15.03 0.99 -27.45
CA GLY A 100 13.57 0.98 -27.56
C GLY A 100 12.81 0.17 -26.49
N ILE A 101 13.46 -0.27 -25.40
CA ILE A 101 12.82 -1.08 -24.36
C ILE A 101 12.11 -0.18 -23.36
N ASN A 102 10.89 0.21 -23.71
CA ASN A 102 10.07 1.06 -22.84
C ASN A 102 9.17 0.28 -21.88
N LYS A 103 9.05 -1.04 -22.08
CA LYS A 103 8.27 -1.94 -21.20
C LYS A 103 8.77 -3.38 -21.26
N LEU A 104 8.67 -4.06 -20.13
CA LEU A 104 8.84 -5.50 -20.04
C LEU A 104 7.53 -6.16 -20.47
N THR A 105 7.55 -6.90 -21.57
CA THR A 105 6.37 -7.53 -22.15
C THR A 105 6.14 -8.93 -21.57
N LEU A 106 7.20 -9.56 -21.08
CA LEU A 106 7.16 -10.89 -20.49
C LEU A 106 6.84 -10.84 -18.99
N ARG A 107 6.23 -11.91 -18.49
CA ARG A 107 5.95 -12.11 -17.06
C ARG A 107 6.80 -13.25 -16.52
N GLY A 108 7.22 -13.12 -15.26
CA GLY A 108 8.05 -14.10 -14.58
C GLY A 108 9.54 -13.71 -14.57
N PRO A 109 10.28 -13.98 -13.47
CA PRO A 109 11.67 -13.53 -13.32
C PRO A 109 12.61 -14.02 -14.43
N ALA A 110 12.50 -15.30 -14.81
CA ALA A 110 13.34 -15.90 -15.84
C ALA A 110 13.16 -15.23 -17.21
N ASN A 111 11.89 -15.02 -17.61
CA ASN A 111 11.55 -14.44 -18.91
C ASN A 111 11.96 -12.95 -18.98
N VAL A 112 11.73 -12.21 -17.89
CA VAL A 112 12.16 -10.81 -17.80
C VAL A 112 13.69 -10.69 -17.86
N ASN A 113 14.42 -11.59 -17.19
CA ASN A 113 15.88 -11.59 -17.23
C ASN A 113 16.41 -11.92 -18.62
N ALA A 114 15.83 -12.91 -19.30
CA ALA A 114 16.17 -13.23 -20.68
C ALA A 114 15.92 -12.04 -21.62
N GLN A 115 14.77 -11.36 -21.46
CA GLN A 115 14.48 -10.12 -22.20
C GLN A 115 15.57 -9.07 -21.95
N TRP A 116 16.02 -8.88 -20.72
CA TRP A 116 17.09 -7.94 -20.40
C TRP A 116 18.46 -8.30 -20.99
N GLN A 117 18.80 -9.59 -21.06
CA GLN A 117 20.10 -10.05 -21.54
C GLN A 117 20.23 -10.08 -23.06
N LEU A 118 19.11 -10.16 -23.79
CA LEU A 118 19.09 -10.18 -25.26
C LEU A 118 19.29 -8.79 -25.89
N TYR A 119 19.26 -7.72 -25.10
CA TYR A 119 19.43 -6.34 -25.58
C TYR A 119 20.70 -5.67 -25.04
#